data_AF-A0A068Y146-F1
#
_entry.id   AF-A0A068Y146-F1
#
_cell.length_a   1.000
_cell.length_b   1.000
_cell.length_c   1.000
_cell.angle_alpha   90.00
_cell.angle_beta   90.00
_cell.angle_gamma   90.00
#
_symmetry.space_group_name_H-M   'P 1'
#
loop_
_entity.id
_entity.type
_entity.pdbx_description
1 polymer ?
#
loop_
_entity_poly.entity_id
_entity_poly.type
_entity_poly.pdbx_seq_one_letter_code
_entity_poly.pdbx_strand_id
1 'polypeptide(L)'
;MKMSPGQYATLERLISQFEQVMISLKLQDQWFLGAGSLLGSLQHHDLIPWDDDADLCVHLRHRSRIQEALTNLQPEFGMFWHHNRDKLFFKPLEEGAKTDLNTIGSHAFFRRPWAWPFIDIFYYREIDATLRQTLVSGTKKTD
;
A
#
# COMPACT_ATOMS: atom_id res chain seq x y z
N MET A 1 -3.50 -16.57 -8.31
CA MET A 1 -4.73 -16.59 -9.14
C MET A 1 -4.78 -15.25 -9.84
N LYS A 2 -5.09 -15.17 -11.15
CA LYS A 2 -5.08 -13.88 -11.86
C LYS A 2 -6.29 -13.03 -11.46
N MET A 3 -6.08 -11.74 -11.15
CA MET A 3 -7.16 -10.78 -10.89
C MET A 3 -8.09 -10.64 -12.10
N SER A 4 -9.39 -10.38 -11.84
CA SER A 4 -10.32 -9.95 -12.88
C SER A 4 -9.97 -8.55 -13.41
N PRO A 5 -10.44 -8.14 -14.60
CA PRO A 5 -10.23 -6.77 -15.09
C PRO A 5 -10.69 -5.68 -14.11
N GLY A 6 -11.82 -5.87 -13.43
CA GLY A 6 -12.33 -4.93 -12.44
C GLY A 6 -11.47 -4.87 -11.18
N GLN A 7 -10.95 -6.01 -10.71
CA GLN A 7 -10.03 -6.07 -9.58
C GLN A 7 -8.69 -5.39 -9.93
N TYR A 8 -8.17 -5.64 -11.12
CA TYR A 8 -6.97 -4.99 -11.63
C TYR A 8 -7.14 -3.47 -11.70
N ALA A 9 -8.22 -3.01 -12.32
CA ALA A 9 -8.55 -1.59 -12.42
C ALA A 9 -8.78 -0.94 -11.04
N THR A 10 -9.25 -1.71 -10.06
CA THR A 10 -9.37 -1.24 -8.67
C THR A 10 -7.99 -0.94 -8.09
N LEU A 11 -7.01 -1.83 -8.30
CA LEU A 11 -5.66 -1.65 -7.80
C LEU A 11 -4.93 -0.49 -8.50
N GLU A 12 -5.09 -0.35 -9.82
CA GLU A 12 -4.58 0.80 -10.57
C GLU A 12 -5.12 2.13 -10.04
N ARG A 13 -6.42 2.19 -9.74
CA ARG A 13 -7.04 3.38 -9.16
C ARG A 13 -6.54 3.67 -7.75
N LEU A 14 -6.28 2.65 -6.94
CA LEU A 14 -5.70 2.84 -5.60
C LEU A 14 -4.28 3.40 -5.68
N ILE A 15 -3.44 2.86 -6.58
CA ILE A 15 -2.08 3.37 -6.82
C ILE A 15 -2.12 4.82 -7.33
N SER A 16 -2.97 5.10 -8.32
CA SER A 16 -3.13 6.46 -8.86
C SER A 16 -3.62 7.45 -7.79
N GLN A 17 -4.59 7.07 -6.97
CA GLN A 17 -5.09 7.92 -5.90
C GLN A 17 -4.02 8.17 -4.83
N PHE A 18 -3.23 7.16 -4.47
CA PHE A 18 -2.09 7.32 -3.57
C PHE A 18 -1.05 8.30 -4.17
N GLU A 19 -0.70 8.14 -5.45
CA GLU A 19 0.22 9.05 -6.14
C GLU A 19 -0.30 10.50 -6.12
N GLN A 20 -1.58 10.73 -6.38
CA GLN A 20 -2.18 12.07 -6.30
C GLN A 20 -2.05 12.66 -4.89
N VAL A 21 -2.22 11.86 -3.84
CA VAL A 21 -1.96 12.30 -2.46
C VAL A 21 -0.50 12.68 -2.29
N MET A 22 0.45 11.86 -2.75
CA MET A 22 1.88 12.18 -2.65
C MET A 22 2.25 13.46 -3.40
N ILE A 23 1.67 13.70 -4.58
CA ILE A 23 1.81 14.94 -5.35
C ILE A 23 1.27 16.14 -4.55
N SER A 24 0.07 16.03 -3.99
CA SER A 24 -0.56 17.10 -3.19
C SER A 24 0.29 17.50 -1.98
N LEU A 25 1.01 16.53 -1.41
CA LEU A 25 1.89 16.72 -0.26
C LEU A 25 3.30 17.18 -0.65
N LYS A 26 3.62 17.26 -1.95
CA LYS A 26 4.97 17.51 -2.47
C LYS A 26 5.99 16.47 -1.98
N LEU A 27 5.59 15.19 -2.03
CA LEU A 27 6.36 14.05 -1.55
C LEU A 27 6.68 13.04 -2.68
N GLN A 28 6.71 13.48 -3.93
CA GLN A 28 6.91 12.60 -5.10
C GLN A 28 8.23 11.83 -5.06
N ASP A 29 9.25 12.37 -4.42
CA ASP A 29 10.59 11.79 -4.25
C ASP A 29 10.76 11.01 -2.94
N GLN A 30 9.69 10.87 -2.14
CA GLN A 30 9.72 10.26 -0.80
C GLN A 30 9.04 8.88 -0.75
N TRP A 31 8.72 8.30 -1.90
CA TRP A 31 8.15 6.96 -2.00
C TRP A 31 8.61 6.23 -3.26
N PHE A 32 8.46 4.91 -3.25
CA PHE A 32 8.77 4.04 -4.38
C PHE A 32 7.95 2.73 -4.28
N LEU A 33 7.84 1.99 -5.40
CA LEU A 33 7.24 0.65 -5.40
C LEU A 33 8.10 -0.30 -4.57
N GLY A 34 7.48 -1.13 -3.73
CA GLY A 34 8.12 -2.15 -2.91
C GLY A 34 7.88 -3.58 -3.40
N ALA A 35 8.60 -4.53 -2.81
CA ALA A 35 8.34 -5.98 -2.89
C ALA A 35 7.86 -6.49 -4.27
N GLY A 36 6.65 -7.06 -4.36
CA GLY A 36 6.12 -7.66 -5.59
C GLY A 36 5.87 -6.62 -6.69
N SER A 37 5.38 -5.44 -6.32
CA SER A 37 5.13 -4.34 -7.24
C SER A 37 6.40 -3.80 -7.89
N LEU A 38 7.50 -3.68 -7.14
CA LEU A 38 8.79 -3.28 -7.69
C LEU A 38 9.29 -4.33 -8.68
N LEU A 39 9.23 -5.61 -8.30
CA LEU A 39 9.68 -6.71 -9.15
C LEU A 39 8.88 -6.76 -10.45
N GLY A 40 7.55 -6.66 -10.38
CA GLY A 40 6.68 -6.56 -11.54
C GLY A 40 7.07 -5.41 -12.46
N SER A 41 7.27 -4.21 -11.90
CA SER A 41 7.64 -3.03 -12.70
C SER A 41 8.94 -3.22 -13.51
N LEU A 42 9.88 -4.01 -12.97
CA LEU A 42 11.16 -4.30 -13.62
C LEU A 42 11.04 -5.44 -14.64
N GLN A 43 10.26 -6.47 -14.36
CA GLN A 43 10.18 -7.69 -15.19
C GLN A 43 9.13 -7.60 -16.29
N HIS A 44 8.01 -6.94 -16.01
CA HIS A 44 6.82 -6.93 -16.87
C HIS A 44 6.45 -5.52 -17.33
N HIS A 45 7.10 -4.48 -16.79
CA HIS A 45 6.66 -3.10 -16.90
C HIS A 45 5.21 -2.90 -16.41
N ASP A 46 4.81 -3.76 -15.46
CA ASP A 46 3.45 -3.85 -14.95
C ASP A 46 3.41 -4.61 -13.61
N LEU A 47 2.24 -4.75 -12.97
CA LEU A 47 2.11 -5.63 -11.80
C LEU A 47 2.35 -7.11 -12.16
N ILE A 48 2.79 -7.92 -11.20
CA ILE A 48 2.98 -9.36 -11.42
C ILE A 48 1.60 -9.98 -11.73
N PRO A 49 1.43 -10.75 -12.83
CA PRO A 49 0.11 -11.19 -13.28
C PRO A 49 -0.68 -12.09 -12.31
N TRP A 50 -0.04 -12.61 -11.27
CA TRP A 50 -0.64 -13.45 -10.25
C TRP A 50 -0.57 -12.86 -8.84
N ASP A 51 -0.04 -11.65 -8.68
CA ASP A 51 -0.15 -10.87 -7.43
C ASP A 51 -1.59 -10.41 -7.23
N ASP A 52 -1.97 -10.16 -5.98
CA ASP A 52 -3.30 -9.72 -5.59
C ASP A 52 -3.32 -8.41 -4.80
N ASP A 53 -2.17 -7.81 -4.53
CA ASP A 53 -2.03 -6.48 -3.92
C ASP A 53 -0.92 -5.66 -4.60
N ALA A 54 -0.70 -4.44 -4.08
CA ALA A 54 0.46 -3.65 -4.44
C ALA A 54 1.14 -3.07 -3.20
N ASP A 55 2.47 -3.08 -3.22
CA ASP A 55 3.33 -2.66 -2.13
C ASP A 55 4.00 -1.33 -2.46
N LEU A 56 3.85 -0.35 -1.57
CA LEU A 56 4.51 0.95 -1.65
C LEU A 56 5.40 1.15 -0.42
N CYS A 57 6.54 1.78 -0.60
CA CYS A 57 7.46 2.15 0.47
C CYS A 57 7.54 3.67 0.58
N VAL A 58 7.38 4.21 1.80
CA VAL A 58 7.38 5.66 2.05
C VAL A 58 8.27 6.00 3.24
N HIS A 59 8.89 7.18 3.23
CA HIS A 59 9.72 7.59 4.36
C HIS A 59 8.86 7.78 5.63
N LEU A 60 9.22 7.09 6.72
CA LEU A 60 8.48 7.03 8.00
C LEU A 60 8.16 8.42 8.58
N ARG A 61 9.09 9.37 8.47
CA ARG A 61 8.92 10.77 8.90
C ARG A 61 7.66 11.45 8.35
N HIS A 62 7.11 10.98 7.23
CA HIS A 62 5.91 11.55 6.60
C HIS A 62 4.63 10.80 6.95
N ARG A 63 4.70 9.70 7.71
CA ARG A 63 3.55 8.83 8.02
C ARG A 63 2.33 9.62 8.46
N SER A 64 2.42 10.39 9.56
CA SER A 64 1.28 11.14 10.09
C SER A 64 0.63 12.07 9.06
N ARG A 65 1.43 12.78 8.25
CA ARG A 65 0.94 13.70 7.22
C ARG A 65 0.24 12.96 6.07
N ILE A 66 0.77 11.80 5.69
CA ILE A 66 0.14 10.93 4.68
C ILE A 66 -1.15 10.35 5.22
N GLN A 67 -1.17 9.90 6.48
CA GLN A 67 -2.36 9.35 7.11
C GLN A 67 -3.50 10.36 7.15
N GLU A 68 -3.21 11.61 7.51
CA GLU A 68 -4.16 12.71 7.48
C GLU A 68 -4.71 12.96 6.06
N ALA A 69 -3.84 13.04 5.06
CA ALA A 69 -4.25 13.28 3.68
C ALA A 69 -5.09 12.12 3.10
N LEU A 70 -4.73 10.88 3.39
CA LEU A 70 -5.52 9.70 3.00
C LEU A 70 -6.88 9.68 3.73
N THR A 71 -6.95 10.17 4.97
CA THR A 71 -8.22 10.27 5.71
C THR A 71 -9.23 11.19 5.02
N ASN A 72 -8.76 12.22 4.33
CA ASN A 72 -9.60 13.14 3.57
C ASN A 72 -10.21 12.51 2.30
N LEU A 73 -9.85 11.27 1.94
CA LEU A 73 -10.42 10.53 0.83
C LEU A 73 -11.73 9.79 1.17
N GLN A 74 -12.17 9.87 2.44
CA GLN A 74 -13.49 9.39 2.84
C GLN A 74 -14.59 10.20 2.12
N PRO A 75 -15.76 9.59 1.82
CA PRO A 75 -16.17 8.23 2.18
C PRO A 75 -15.80 7.16 1.14
N GLU A 76 -15.14 7.52 0.04
CA GLU A 76 -14.90 6.61 -1.08
C GLU A 76 -13.82 5.57 -0.79
N PHE A 77 -12.79 5.97 -0.04
CA PHE A 77 -11.67 5.11 0.32
C PHE A 77 -11.68 4.78 1.80
N GLY A 78 -11.23 3.58 2.17
CA GLY A 78 -10.99 3.13 3.52
C GLY A 78 -9.50 3.01 3.81
N MET A 79 -9.12 3.22 5.08
CA MET A 79 -7.75 3.05 5.54
C MET A 79 -7.72 2.20 6.79
N PHE A 80 -6.65 1.43 6.94
CA PHE A 80 -6.38 0.70 8.16
C PHE A 80 -4.94 0.89 8.59
N TRP A 81 -4.76 1.52 9.75
CA TRP A 81 -3.47 1.78 10.36
C TRP A 81 -3.00 0.55 11.13
N HIS A 82 -1.95 -0.12 10.66
CA HIS A 82 -1.37 -1.25 11.39
C HIS A 82 -0.10 -0.81 12.13
N HIS A 83 0.48 -1.69 12.95
CA HIS A 83 1.68 -1.33 13.72
C HIS A 83 2.89 -1.02 12.82
N ASN A 84 3.04 -1.75 11.70
CA ASN A 84 4.22 -1.71 10.83
C ASN A 84 3.96 -1.26 9.38
N ARG A 85 2.71 -1.19 8.95
CA ARG A 85 2.30 -0.74 7.61
C ARG A 85 0.87 -0.22 7.64
N ASP A 86 0.49 0.52 6.63
CA ASP A 86 -0.87 1.03 6.50
C ASP A 86 -1.52 0.42 5.25
N LYS A 87 -2.84 0.28 5.25
CA LYS A 87 -3.59 -0.21 4.10
C LYS A 87 -4.50 0.88 3.56
N LEU A 88 -4.56 1.01 2.23
CA LEU A 88 -5.55 1.82 1.52
C LEU A 88 -6.35 0.91 0.58
N PHE A 89 -7.66 1.06 0.60
CA PHE A 89 -8.61 0.25 -0.17
C PHE A 89 -9.83 1.10 -0.51
N PHE A 90 -10.66 0.68 -1.46
CA PHE A 90 -11.96 1.32 -1.65
C PHE A 90 -12.88 0.96 -0.49
N LYS A 91 -13.81 1.84 -0.14
CA LYS A 91 -14.92 1.48 0.75
C LYS A 91 -15.54 0.16 0.23
N PRO A 92 -15.71 -0.85 1.10
CA PRO A 92 -16.14 -2.16 0.65
C PRO A 92 -17.49 -2.08 -0.08
N LEU A 93 -17.62 -2.82 -1.17
CA LEU A 93 -18.89 -3.04 -1.86
C LEU A 93 -19.93 -3.59 -0.88
N GLU A 94 -21.18 -3.17 -1.06
CA GLU A 94 -22.28 -3.59 -0.18
C GLU A 94 -22.43 -5.11 -0.16
N GLU A 95 -22.79 -5.65 1.02
CA GLU A 95 -23.04 -7.07 1.16
C GLU A 95 -24.18 -7.51 0.25
N GLY A 96 -23.95 -8.54 -0.58
CA GLY A 96 -24.92 -9.02 -1.55
C GLY A 96 -25.03 -8.17 -2.83
N ALA A 97 -24.16 -7.17 -3.02
CA ALA A 97 -24.05 -6.46 -4.29
C ALA A 97 -23.80 -7.45 -5.44
N LYS A 98 -24.52 -7.28 -6.55
CA LYS A 98 -24.26 -8.04 -7.77
C LYS A 98 -22.96 -7.53 -8.40
N THR A 99 -21.96 -8.39 -8.45
CA THR A 99 -20.66 -8.09 -9.06
C THR A 99 -20.39 -9.00 -10.25
N ASP A 100 -19.53 -8.52 -11.15
CA ASP A 100 -19.03 -9.25 -12.32
C ASP A 100 -17.52 -9.06 -12.46
N LEU A 101 -16.94 -9.62 -13.54
CA LEU A 101 -15.51 -9.55 -13.80
C LEU A 101 -14.97 -8.11 -14.00
N ASN A 102 -15.84 -7.14 -14.31
CA ASN A 102 -15.48 -5.75 -14.57
C ASN A 102 -15.81 -4.82 -13.40
N THR A 103 -16.36 -5.35 -12.31
CA THR A 103 -16.73 -4.57 -11.13
C THR A 103 -15.49 -4.00 -10.47
N ILE A 104 -15.48 -2.67 -10.29
CA ILE A 104 -14.41 -1.93 -9.61
C ILE A 104 -14.85 -1.66 -8.18
N GLY A 105 -13.97 -1.97 -7.23
CA GLY A 105 -14.20 -1.78 -5.81
C GLY A 105 -13.58 -2.89 -4.99
N SER A 106 -13.45 -2.64 -3.69
CA SER A 106 -12.91 -3.63 -2.75
C SER A 106 -14.04 -4.45 -2.12
N HIS A 107 -13.78 -5.72 -1.86
CA HIS A 107 -14.64 -6.68 -1.19
C HIS A 107 -14.24 -6.81 0.28
N ALA A 108 -15.21 -6.75 1.19
CA ALA A 108 -14.96 -6.94 2.60
C ALA A 108 -14.43 -8.36 2.88
N PHE A 109 -13.43 -8.47 3.75
CA PHE A 109 -13.03 -9.75 4.31
C PHE A 109 -13.83 -10.05 5.58
N PHE A 110 -14.13 -11.33 5.80
CA PHE A 110 -14.69 -11.76 7.07
C PHE A 110 -13.73 -11.44 8.22
N ARG A 111 -14.20 -10.67 9.21
CA ARG A 111 -13.47 -10.29 10.44
C ARG A 111 -12.16 -9.53 10.23
N ARG A 112 -11.96 -8.87 9.07
CA ARG A 112 -10.85 -7.93 8.91
C ARG A 112 -11.38 -6.49 8.83
N PRO A 113 -10.66 -5.52 9.40
CA PRO A 113 -11.01 -4.10 9.28
C PRO A 113 -10.60 -3.47 7.95
N TRP A 114 -10.16 -4.26 6.96
CA TRP A 114 -9.82 -3.83 5.60
C TRP A 114 -10.51 -4.69 4.55
N ALA A 115 -10.51 -4.21 3.30
CA ALA A 115 -11.09 -4.88 2.14
C ALA A 115 -10.06 -5.08 1.03
N TRP A 116 -10.37 -5.94 0.05
CA TRP A 116 -9.49 -6.30 -1.07
C TRP A 116 -10.17 -6.10 -2.43
N PRO A 117 -9.52 -5.57 -3.47
CA PRO A 117 -8.09 -5.21 -3.55
C PRO A 117 -7.67 -4.07 -2.62
N PHE A 118 -6.40 -4.05 -2.23
CA PHE A 118 -5.79 -3.03 -1.37
C PHE A 118 -4.34 -2.77 -1.80
N ILE A 119 -3.79 -1.63 -1.37
CA ILE A 119 -2.35 -1.39 -1.36
C ILE A 119 -1.80 -1.49 0.07
N ASP A 120 -0.63 -2.08 0.23
CA ASP A 120 0.17 -2.05 1.46
C ASP A 120 1.18 -0.90 1.40
N ILE A 121 1.17 -0.03 2.40
CA ILE A 121 2.04 1.13 2.54
C ILE A 121 3.04 0.84 3.67
N PHE A 122 4.24 0.43 3.30
CA PHE A 122 5.36 0.20 4.19
C PHE A 122 6.13 1.49 4.47
N TYR A 123 6.80 1.51 5.62
CA TYR A 123 7.60 2.64 6.05
C TYR A 123 9.07 2.29 6.18
N TYR A 124 9.93 3.05 5.51
CA TYR A 124 11.38 2.96 5.67
C TYR A 124 11.91 4.15 6.47
N ARG A 125 13.10 3.99 7.03
CA ARG A 125 13.89 5.08 7.58
C ARG A 125 15.33 4.91 7.13
N GLU A 126 15.99 6.03 6.88
CA GLU A 126 17.43 6.01 6.69
C GLU A 126 18.13 5.67 8.01
N ILE A 127 19.14 4.83 7.94
CA ILE A 127 19.99 4.48 9.06
C ILE A 127 21.29 5.24 8.85
N ASP A 128 21.57 6.21 9.71
CA ASP A 128 22.85 6.91 9.67
C ASP A 128 24.01 5.97 10.08
N ALA A 129 25.24 6.37 9.76
CA ALA A 129 26.44 5.59 10.05
C ALA A 129 26.61 5.27 11.55
N THR A 130 26.06 6.11 12.43
CA THR A 130 26.11 5.98 13.89
C THR A 130 25.14 4.89 14.36
N LEU A 131 23.90 4.90 13.88
CA LEU A 131 22.91 3.84 14.15
C LEU A 131 23.36 2.50 13.58
N ARG A 132 24.06 2.51 12.43
CA ARG A 132 24.63 1.30 11.83
C ARG A 132 25.63 0.63 12.78
N GLN A 133 26.49 1.39 13.45
CA GLN A 133 27.43 0.83 14.43
C GLN A 133 26.69 0.24 15.64
N THR A 134 25.61 0.87 16.12
CA THR A 134 24.81 0.37 17.24
C THR A 134 24.08 -0.94 16.90
N LEU A 135 23.53 -1.07 15.70
CA LEU A 135 22.84 -2.30 15.26
C LEU A 135 23.82 -3.47 15.04
N VAL A 136 25.01 -3.20 14.52
CA VAL A 136 26.07 -4.20 14.30
C VAL A 136 26.75 -4.61 15.61
N SER A 137 26.84 -3.72 16.59
CA SER A 137 27.41 -4.03 17.91
C SER A 137 26.42 -4.73 18.85
N GLY A 138 25.12 -4.48 18.70
CA GLY A 138 24.06 -5.18 19.44
C GLY A 138 23.88 -6.66 19.07
N THR A 139 24.42 -7.09 17.94
CA THR A 139 24.41 -8.51 17.49
C THR A 139 25.60 -9.32 18.00
N LYS A 140 26.55 -8.72 18.75
CA LYS A 140 27.75 -9.39 19.29
C LYS A 140 27.65 -9.78 20.78
N LYS A 141 26.45 -9.98 21.33
CA LYS A 141 26.28 -10.50 22.70
C LYS A 141 25.38 -11.73 22.74
N THR A 142 25.92 -12.85 22.27
CA THR A 142 25.61 -14.20 22.75
C THR A 142 26.82 -15.08 22.43
N ASP A 143 27.81 -15.04 23.32
CA ASP A 143 28.74 -16.15 23.56
C ASP A 143 28.40 -16.72 24.95
#